data_AF-A0A958ZMN0-F1
#
_entry.id   AF-A0A958ZMN0-F1
#
_cell.length_a   1.000
_cell.length_b   1.000
_cell.length_c   1.000
_cell.angle_alpha   90.00
_cell.angle_beta   90.00
_cell.angle_gamma   90.00
#
_symmetry.space_group_name_H-M   'P 1'
#
loop_
_entity.id
_entity.type
_entity.pdbx_description
1 polymer ?
#
loop_
_entity_poly.entity_id
_entity_poly.type
_entity_poly.pdbx_seq_one_letter_code
_entity_poly.pdbx_strand_id
1 'polypeptide(L)'
;MYSFIDENGYINLKIDKADGRKNPITTFGNRPSAKSFLFSSVEKFELCQKLTGLYHTKQSCFNYTIQQCKGACIKKESTQEYNDRVNKLIEHNSFQDKSLLIIDRGREVNENSVVLIENGLFKGVGFFDLNYQINHIDVLQSLITPMENNRDIQHIIKSYLRSKKVKKVINLTT
;
A
#
# COMPACT_ATOMS: atom_id res chain seq x y z
N MET A 1 -7.14 3.31 -5.00
CA MET A 1 -8.02 2.27 -4.42
C MET A 1 -8.55 2.81 -3.11
N TYR A 2 -9.84 2.61 -2.87
CA TYR A 2 -10.56 3.13 -1.71
C TYR A 2 -11.41 2.03 -1.10
N SER A 3 -11.79 2.19 0.16
CA SER A 3 -12.79 1.37 0.83
C SER A 3 -14.07 2.15 1.12
N PHE A 4 -15.17 1.44 1.31
CA PHE A 4 -16.43 1.94 1.85
C PHE A 4 -17.20 0.79 2.50
N ILE A 5 -18.11 1.09 3.42
CA ILE A 5 -18.96 0.07 4.06
C ILE A 5 -20.30 0.04 3.34
N ASP A 6 -20.80 -1.15 3.01
CA ASP A 6 -22.14 -1.32 2.45
C ASP A 6 -23.23 -1.41 3.53
N GLU A 7 -24.50 -1.46 3.11
CA GLU A 7 -25.67 -1.55 3.99
C GLU A 7 -25.68 -2.82 4.87
N ASN A 8 -24.92 -3.85 4.48
CA ASN A 8 -24.80 -5.10 5.22
C ASN A 8 -23.59 -5.11 6.16
N GLY A 9 -22.82 -4.02 6.23
CA GLY A 9 -21.66 -3.89 7.11
C GLY A 9 -20.36 -4.47 6.54
N TYR A 10 -20.30 -4.87 5.27
CA TYR A 10 -19.05 -5.36 4.66
C TYR A 10 -18.21 -4.20 4.11
N ILE A 11 -16.91 -4.25 4.34
CA ILE A 11 -15.94 -3.31 3.77
C ILE A 11 -15.69 -3.69 2.31
N ASN A 12 -16.22 -2.89 1.39
CA ASN A 12 -16.03 -3.04 -0.04
C ASN A 12 -14.78 -2.28 -0.52
N LEU A 13 -14.10 -2.81 -1.53
CA LEU A 13 -12.96 -2.14 -2.19
C LEU A 13 -13.36 -1.63 -3.57
N LYS A 14 -12.80 -0.50 -3.99
CA LYS A 14 -13.01 0.01 -5.36
C LYS A 14 -11.80 0.73 -5.94
N ILE A 15 -11.69 0.65 -7.27
CA ILE A 15 -10.71 1.39 -8.07
C ILE A 15 -11.38 2.64 -8.65
N ASP A 16 -10.94 3.80 -8.19
CA ASP A 16 -11.44 5.10 -8.63
C ASP A 16 -10.27 6.08 -8.86
N LYS A 17 -10.54 7.21 -9.52
CA LYS A 17 -9.55 8.25 -9.78
C LYS A 17 -9.04 8.85 -8.46
N ALA A 18 -7.75 9.18 -8.42
CA ALA A 18 -7.15 9.90 -7.31
C ALA A 18 -7.33 11.41 -7.52
N ASP A 19 -8.49 11.94 -7.15
CA ASP A 19 -8.82 13.37 -7.26
C ASP A 19 -8.44 14.18 -6.01
N GLY A 20 -8.13 13.50 -4.91
CA GLY A 20 -7.71 14.10 -3.65
C GLY A 20 -8.83 14.56 -2.73
N ARG A 21 -10.09 14.33 -3.11
CA ARG A 21 -11.23 14.58 -2.22
C ARG A 21 -11.32 13.52 -1.13
N LYS A 22 -10.72 12.36 -1.37
CA LYS A 22 -10.70 11.20 -0.48
C LYS A 22 -9.28 10.69 -0.33
N ASN A 23 -8.96 10.15 0.84
CA ASN A 23 -7.68 9.50 1.09
C ASN A 23 -7.70 8.07 0.49
N PRO A 24 -6.89 7.78 -0.54
CA PRO A 24 -6.81 6.43 -1.08
C PRO A 24 -5.97 5.54 -0.15
N ILE A 25 -6.36 4.27 -0.04
CA ILE A 25 -5.53 3.21 0.58
C ILE A 25 -4.18 3.14 -0.15
N THR A 26 -4.23 3.11 -1.49
CA THR A 26 -3.04 3.14 -2.35
C THR A 26 -3.37 3.65 -3.76
N THR A 27 -2.35 4.10 -4.49
CA THR A 27 -2.44 4.73 -5.82
C THR A 27 -1.73 3.89 -6.88
N PHE A 28 -2.08 4.07 -8.16
CA PHE A 28 -1.57 3.30 -9.29
C PHE A 28 -1.41 4.22 -10.50
N GLY A 29 -0.42 3.94 -11.35
CA GLY A 29 -0.17 4.76 -12.54
C GLY A 29 -1.27 4.62 -13.60
N ASN A 30 -2.00 3.49 -13.61
CA ASN A 30 -3.10 3.26 -14.53
C ASN A 30 -4.14 2.28 -13.95
N ARG A 31 -5.34 2.20 -14.55
CA ARG A 31 -6.40 1.28 -14.11
C ARG A 31 -6.02 -0.21 -14.26
N PRO A 32 -5.34 -0.66 -15.32
CA PRO A 32 -4.91 -2.06 -15.44
C PRO A 32 -4.01 -2.52 -14.28
N SER A 33 -2.97 -1.76 -13.92
CA SER A 33 -2.10 -2.08 -12.78
C SER A 33 -2.86 -2.14 -11.45
N ALA A 34 -3.84 -1.24 -11.25
CA ALA A 34 -4.73 -1.29 -10.10
C ALA A 34 -5.56 -2.58 -10.06
N LYS A 35 -6.10 -3.03 -11.22
CA LYS A 35 -6.84 -4.28 -11.33
C LYS A 35 -5.95 -5.48 -11.05
N SER A 36 -4.77 -5.57 -11.67
CA SER A 36 -3.83 -6.68 -11.46
C SER A 36 -3.44 -6.82 -9.98
N PHE A 37 -3.16 -5.69 -9.31
CA PHE A 37 -2.92 -5.68 -7.87
C PHE A 37 -4.12 -6.16 -7.06
N LEU A 38 -5.34 -5.73 -7.42
CA LEU A 38 -6.54 -6.13 -6.69
C LEU A 38 -6.88 -7.61 -6.91
N PHE A 39 -6.63 -8.17 -8.10
CA PHE A 39 -6.74 -9.60 -8.37
C PHE A 39 -5.78 -10.42 -7.50
N SER A 40 -4.49 -10.09 -7.49
CA SER A 40 -3.51 -10.80 -6.65
C SER A 40 -3.80 -10.65 -5.16
N SER A 41 -4.34 -9.50 -4.75
CA SER A 41 -4.78 -9.27 -3.38
C SER A 41 -6.01 -10.10 -3.01
N VAL A 42 -6.96 -10.24 -3.92
CA VAL A 42 -8.15 -11.10 -3.72
C VAL A 42 -7.74 -12.55 -3.47
N GLU A 43 -6.77 -13.05 -4.23
CA GLU A 43 -6.23 -14.41 -4.05
C GLU A 43 -5.48 -14.52 -2.71
N LYS A 44 -4.55 -13.58 -2.43
CA LYS A 44 -3.71 -13.60 -1.23
C LYS A 44 -4.50 -13.51 0.08
N PHE A 45 -5.57 -12.71 0.10
CA PHE A 45 -6.36 -12.45 1.31
C PHE A 45 -7.73 -13.15 1.29
N GLU A 46 -7.97 -14.05 0.33
CA GLU A 46 -9.25 -14.78 0.17
C GLU A 46 -10.49 -13.85 0.21
N LEU A 47 -10.42 -12.78 -0.57
CA LEU A 47 -11.48 -11.77 -0.61
C LEU A 47 -12.54 -12.09 -1.66
N CYS A 48 -13.74 -11.56 -1.47
CA CYS A 48 -14.82 -11.72 -2.42
C CYS A 48 -14.66 -10.76 -3.61
N GLN A 49 -14.47 -11.29 -4.82
CA GLN A 49 -14.37 -10.49 -6.06
C GLN A 49 -15.55 -9.53 -6.30
N LYS A 50 -16.74 -9.87 -5.79
CA LYS A 50 -17.94 -9.03 -5.93
C LYS A 50 -17.85 -7.80 -5.02
N LEU A 51 -17.44 -7.99 -3.77
CA LEU A 51 -17.28 -6.89 -2.81
C LEU A 51 -16.01 -6.04 -3.08
N THR A 52 -15.07 -6.55 -3.87
CA THR A 52 -13.94 -5.74 -4.38
C THR A 52 -14.23 -5.04 -5.71
N GLY A 53 -15.44 -5.18 -6.26
CA GLY A 53 -15.84 -4.56 -7.52
C GLY A 53 -15.10 -5.09 -8.76
N LEU A 54 -14.44 -6.24 -8.66
CA LEU A 54 -13.79 -6.91 -9.80
C LEU A 54 -14.79 -7.69 -10.67
N TYR A 55 -15.88 -8.16 -10.06
CA TYR A 55 -16.87 -8.98 -10.74
C TYR A 55 -18.30 -8.56 -10.37
N HIS A 56 -19.12 -8.28 -11.37
CA HIS A 56 -20.51 -7.87 -11.18
C HIS A 56 -21.44 -9.04 -11.52
N THR A 57 -22.18 -9.53 -10.53
CA THR A 57 -23.19 -10.59 -10.71
C THR A 57 -24.30 -10.44 -9.68
N LYS A 58 -25.52 -10.87 -10.04
CA LYS A 58 -26.64 -10.92 -9.10
C LYS A 58 -26.49 -12.07 -8.09
N GLN A 59 -25.88 -13.18 -8.52
CA GLN A 59 -25.67 -14.38 -7.70
C GLN A 59 -24.38 -14.29 -6.87
N SER A 60 -23.87 -15.43 -6.39
CA SER A 60 -22.56 -15.55 -5.76
C SER A 60 -21.43 -15.25 -6.74
N CYS A 61 -20.27 -14.80 -6.23
CA CYS A 61 -19.09 -14.61 -7.07
C CYS A 61 -18.54 -15.94 -7.59
N PHE A 62 -17.82 -15.91 -8.72
CA PHE A 62 -17.21 -17.10 -9.31
C PHE A 62 -16.29 -17.85 -8.34
N ASN A 63 -15.47 -17.11 -7.57
CA ASN A 63 -14.58 -17.69 -6.56
C ASN A 63 -15.32 -18.49 -5.48
N TYR A 64 -16.60 -18.19 -5.19
CA TYR A 64 -17.38 -19.00 -4.25
C TYR A 64 -17.65 -20.39 -4.82
N THR A 65 -17.99 -20.48 -6.10
CA THR A 65 -18.27 -21.75 -6.80
C THR A 65 -17.07 -22.68 -6.81
N ILE A 66 -15.85 -22.12 -6.89
CA ILE A 66 -14.58 -22.87 -6.84
C ILE A 66 -13.94 -22.91 -5.45
N GLN A 67 -14.70 -22.58 -4.39
CA GLN A 67 -14.26 -22.63 -2.98
C GLN A 67 -13.05 -21.73 -2.61
N GLN A 68 -12.77 -20.71 -3.42
CA GLN A 68 -11.74 -19.68 -3.18
C GLN A 68 -12.30 -18.39 -2.57
N CYS A 69 -13.53 -18.44 -2.06
CA CYS A 69 -14.21 -17.35 -1.37
C CYS A 69 -15.15 -17.95 -0.33
N LYS A 70 -15.21 -17.35 0.87
CA LYS A 70 -16.02 -17.86 1.99
C LYS A 70 -17.50 -17.44 1.93
N GLY A 71 -17.89 -16.66 0.91
CA GLY A 71 -19.29 -16.36 0.64
C GLY A 71 -19.82 -15.08 1.27
N ALA A 72 -18.98 -14.08 1.55
CA ALA A 72 -19.41 -12.77 2.03
C ALA A 72 -20.52 -12.13 1.18
N CYS A 73 -20.42 -12.19 -0.14
CA CYS A 73 -21.43 -11.60 -1.04
C CYS A 73 -22.82 -12.26 -1.01
N ILE A 74 -22.95 -13.42 -0.35
CA ILE A 74 -24.22 -14.12 -0.10
C ILE A 74 -24.48 -14.27 1.40
N LYS A 75 -23.78 -13.50 2.24
CA LYS A 75 -23.94 -13.47 3.71
C LYS A 75 -23.71 -14.80 4.42
N LYS A 76 -22.98 -15.74 3.79
CA LYS A 76 -22.57 -17.00 4.45
C LYS A 76 -21.37 -16.82 5.37
N GLU A 77 -20.52 -15.87 5.03
CA GLU A 77 -19.40 -15.45 5.87
C GLU A 77 -19.82 -14.26 6.74
N SER A 78 -19.41 -14.25 8.00
CA SER A 78 -19.70 -13.13 8.89
C SER A 78 -19.02 -11.83 8.42
N THR A 79 -19.64 -10.70 8.72
CA THR A 79 -19.08 -9.38 8.42
C THR A 79 -17.74 -9.18 9.10
N GLN A 80 -17.62 -9.59 10.37
CA GLN A 80 -16.40 -9.52 11.17
C GLN A 80 -15.23 -10.23 10.46
N GLU A 81 -15.37 -11.53 10.15
CA GLU A 81 -14.29 -12.34 9.58
C GLU A 81 -13.85 -11.83 8.20
N TYR A 82 -14.80 -11.37 7.38
CA TYR A 82 -14.51 -10.78 6.09
C TYR A 82 -13.74 -9.47 6.25
N ASN A 83 -14.26 -8.57 7.09
CA ASN A 83 -13.70 -7.24 7.32
C ASN A 83 -12.28 -7.32 7.91
N ASP A 84 -12.02 -8.30 8.79
CA ASP A 84 -10.68 -8.53 9.34
C ASP A 84 -9.65 -8.81 8.23
N ARG A 85 -10.01 -9.57 7.19
CA ARG A 85 -9.12 -9.81 6.04
C ARG A 85 -8.96 -8.59 5.14
N VAL A 86 -10.03 -7.81 4.96
CA VAL A 86 -9.93 -6.54 4.23
C VAL A 86 -9.03 -5.57 4.97
N ASN A 87 -9.13 -5.48 6.30
CA ASN A 87 -8.28 -4.62 7.12
C ASN A 87 -6.81 -5.06 7.08
N LYS A 88 -6.52 -6.37 7.13
CA LYS A 88 -5.17 -6.89 6.90
C LYS A 88 -4.58 -6.43 5.56
N LEU A 89 -5.38 -6.42 4.49
CA LEU A 89 -4.96 -5.86 3.19
C LEU A 89 -4.71 -4.36 3.29
N ILE A 90 -5.60 -3.60 3.93
CA ILE A 90 -5.49 -2.15 4.06
C ILE A 90 -4.21 -1.81 4.84
N GLU A 91 -3.99 -2.41 6.01
CA GLU A 91 -2.80 -2.20 6.85
C GLU A 91 -1.50 -2.59 6.13
N HIS A 92 -1.53 -3.71 5.40
CA HIS A 92 -0.38 -4.17 4.62
C HIS A 92 0.03 -3.16 3.54
N ASN A 93 -0.94 -2.44 2.96
CA ASN A 93 -0.72 -1.52 1.84
C ASN A 93 -0.77 -0.03 2.23
N SER A 94 -1.21 0.26 3.45
CA SER A 94 -1.23 1.62 3.97
C SER A 94 0.18 2.05 4.36
N PHE A 95 0.54 3.22 3.86
CA PHE A 95 1.69 4.01 4.32
C PHE A 95 1.29 5.04 5.36
N GLN A 96 -0.01 5.19 5.65
CA GLN A 96 -0.48 6.14 6.65
C GLN A 96 0.18 5.78 7.99
N ASP A 97 0.70 6.82 8.65
CA ASP A 97 1.25 6.76 10.00
C ASP A 97 2.56 5.95 10.15
N LYS A 98 3.20 5.58 9.03
CA LYS A 98 4.54 4.97 9.07
C LYS A 98 5.60 6.04 8.91
N SER A 99 6.53 6.08 9.86
CA SER A 99 7.80 6.79 9.72
C SER A 99 8.86 5.77 9.34
N LEU A 100 9.54 5.98 8.21
CA LEU A 100 10.50 5.01 7.68
C LEU A 100 11.59 5.67 6.83
N LEU A 101 12.76 5.04 6.83
CA LEU A 101 13.86 5.32 5.92
C LEU A 101 13.91 4.23 4.86
N ILE A 102 13.87 4.63 3.60
CA ILE A 102 14.08 3.73 2.46
C ILE A 102 15.51 3.94 1.98
N ILE A 103 16.33 2.89 2.05
CA ILE A 103 17.72 2.93 1.61
C ILE A 103 17.86 2.12 0.33
N ASP A 104 18.50 2.71 -0.67
CA ASP A 104 18.85 2.05 -1.92
C ASP A 104 20.24 2.48 -2.40
N ARG A 105 20.63 2.03 -3.59
CA ARG A 105 21.87 2.46 -4.26
C ARG A 105 21.84 3.97 -4.50
N GLY A 106 22.97 4.63 -4.26
CA GLY A 106 23.18 6.04 -4.52
C GLY A 106 23.46 6.33 -5.99
N ARG A 107 23.96 7.52 -6.27
CA ARG A 107 24.34 7.95 -7.63
C ARG A 107 25.66 7.30 -8.02
N GLU A 108 26.57 7.21 -7.06
CA GLU A 108 27.89 6.61 -7.21
C GLU A 108 27.92 5.18 -6.64
N VAL A 109 28.88 4.37 -7.11
CA VAL A 109 29.06 2.97 -6.68
C VAL A 109 29.29 2.86 -5.17
N ASN A 110 29.93 3.88 -4.57
CA ASN A 110 30.29 3.93 -3.15
C ASN A 110 29.27 4.71 -2.29
N GLU A 111 28.07 4.98 -2.82
CA GLU A 111 27.05 5.77 -2.14
C GLU A 111 25.73 4.97 -1.98
N ASN A 112 25.01 5.20 -0.89
CA ASN A 112 23.61 4.85 -0.73
C ASN A 112 22.73 6.11 -0.82
N SER A 113 21.53 5.95 -1.38
CA SER A 113 20.46 6.93 -1.27
C SER A 113 19.58 6.61 -0.06
N VAL A 114 19.00 7.65 0.52
CA VAL A 114 17.97 7.53 1.56
C VAL A 114 16.78 8.42 1.25
N VAL A 115 15.58 7.88 1.41
CA VAL A 115 14.31 8.62 1.35
C VAL A 115 13.69 8.60 2.74
N LEU A 116 13.36 9.78 3.28
CA LEU A 116 12.66 9.90 4.55
C LEU A 116 11.15 10.06 4.33
N ILE A 117 10.39 9.20 5.01
CA ILE A 117 8.95 9.35 5.19
C ILE A 117 8.68 9.48 6.68
N GLU A 118 7.88 10.45 7.07
CA GLU A 118 7.40 10.62 8.45
C GLU A 118 5.89 10.75 8.45
N ASN A 119 5.22 9.98 9.30
CA ASN A 119 3.75 9.93 9.37
C ASN A 119 3.09 9.73 7.98
N GLY A 120 3.71 8.89 7.14
CA GLY A 120 3.28 8.64 5.77
C GLY A 120 3.54 9.78 4.78
N LEU A 121 4.16 10.89 5.19
CA LEU A 121 4.49 12.04 4.33
C LEU A 121 5.96 12.01 3.95
N PHE A 122 6.25 12.26 2.67
CA PHE A 122 7.61 12.41 2.20
C PHE A 122 8.23 13.67 2.80
N LYS A 123 9.45 13.56 3.31
CA LYS A 123 10.17 14.68 3.94
C LYS A 123 11.39 15.12 3.17
N GLY A 124 11.96 14.24 2.36
CA GLY A 124 13.15 14.56 1.59
C GLY A 124 13.98 13.35 1.23
N VAL A 125 15.14 13.64 0.62
CA VAL A 125 16.13 12.64 0.23
C VAL A 125 17.52 13.05 0.71
N GLY A 126 18.38 12.06 0.90
CA GLY A 126 19.77 12.25 1.25
C GLY A 126 20.65 11.17 0.62
N PHE A 127 21.96 11.34 0.77
CA PHE A 127 22.94 10.39 0.29
C PHE A 127 24.08 10.23 1.30
N PHE A 128 24.65 9.03 1.40
CA PHE A 128 25.71 8.73 2.35
C PHE A 128 26.63 7.60 1.85
N ASP A 129 27.89 7.58 2.29
CA ASP A 129 28.89 6.59 1.89
C ASP A 129 28.53 5.16 2.36
N LEU A 130 28.88 4.13 1.58
CA LEU A 130 28.66 2.72 1.94
C LEU A 130 29.27 2.31 3.29
N ASN A 131 30.40 2.94 3.67
CA ASN A 131 31.11 2.65 4.91
C ASN A 131 30.41 3.23 6.14
N TYR A 132 29.38 4.04 5.95
CA TYR A 132 28.64 4.66 7.03
C TYR A 132 27.80 3.62 7.79
N GLN A 133 28.03 3.51 9.10
CA GLN A 133 27.23 2.62 9.96
C GLN A 133 25.85 3.25 10.23
N ILE A 134 24.79 2.54 9.85
CA ILE A 134 23.38 2.96 9.97
C ILE A 134 22.87 2.91 11.45
N ASN A 135 23.78 2.86 12.43
CA ASN A 135 23.40 2.68 13.83
C ASN A 135 22.90 3.98 14.49
N HIS A 136 23.07 5.13 13.86
CA HIS A 136 22.57 6.43 14.33
C HIS A 136 21.58 7.02 13.32
N ILE A 137 20.31 6.69 13.51
CA ILE A 137 19.19 7.18 12.68
C ILE A 137 19.16 8.71 12.63
N ASP A 138 19.44 9.39 13.74
CA ASP A 138 19.42 10.84 13.86
C ASP A 138 20.40 11.51 12.87
N VAL A 139 21.55 10.87 12.64
CA VAL A 139 22.52 11.39 11.68
C VAL A 139 22.02 11.21 10.25
N LEU A 140 21.37 10.08 9.93
CA LEU A 140 20.76 9.90 8.61
C LEU A 140 19.66 10.93 8.35
N GLN A 141 18.87 11.27 9.38
CA GLN A 141 17.88 12.35 9.28
C GLN A 141 18.53 13.72 9.04
N SER A 142 19.68 13.99 9.67
CA SER A 142 20.43 15.25 9.45
C SER A 142 20.97 15.41 8.03
N LEU A 143 21.17 14.30 7.30
CA LEU A 143 21.62 14.30 5.91
C LEU A 143 20.48 14.48 4.89
N ILE A 144 19.22 14.55 5.36
CA ILE A 144 18.07 14.71 4.49
C ILE A 144 17.96 16.17 4.04
N THR A 145 18.00 16.37 2.73
CA THR A 145 17.59 17.63 2.12
C THR A 145 16.05 17.69 2.11
N PRO A 146 15.43 18.64 2.84
CA PRO A 146 13.98 18.71 2.93
C PRO A 146 13.33 19.01 1.58
N MET A 147 12.19 18.38 1.31
CA MET A 147 11.43 18.58 0.07
C MET A 147 9.93 18.52 0.34
N GLU A 148 9.16 19.22 -0.49
CA GLU A 148 7.71 19.23 -0.35
C GLU A 148 7.07 17.89 -0.72
N ASN A 149 6.14 17.44 0.10
CA ASN A 149 5.32 16.28 -0.18
C ASN A 149 4.22 16.63 -1.18
N ASN A 150 4.07 15.83 -2.24
CA ASN A 150 2.92 15.90 -3.13
C ASN A 150 2.44 14.49 -3.53
N ARG A 151 1.30 14.44 -4.23
CA ARG A 151 0.65 13.17 -4.62
C ARG A 151 1.47 12.35 -5.60
N ASP A 152 2.20 13.01 -6.49
CA ASP A 152 3.02 12.34 -7.50
C ASP A 152 4.24 11.68 -6.86
N ILE A 153 4.91 12.37 -5.93
CA ILE A 153 6.02 11.82 -5.14
C ILE A 153 5.54 10.60 -4.33
N GLN A 154 4.41 10.73 -3.63
CA GLN A 154 3.79 9.63 -2.90
C GLN A 154 3.49 8.43 -3.81
N HIS A 155 2.99 8.71 -5.01
CA HIS A 155 2.72 7.67 -5.99
C HIS A 155 3.99 6.97 -6.46
N ILE A 156 5.04 7.72 -6.80
CA ILE A 156 6.35 7.20 -7.23
C ILE A 156 6.93 6.29 -6.16
N ILE A 157 7.01 6.75 -4.91
CA ILE A 157 7.57 5.99 -3.78
C ILE A 157 6.80 4.68 -3.57
N LYS A 158 5.47 4.74 -3.50
CA LYS A 158 4.61 3.56 -3.31
C LYS A 158 4.73 2.58 -4.48
N SER A 159 4.83 3.10 -5.70
CA SER A 159 5.03 2.27 -6.90
C SER A 159 6.38 1.57 -6.86
N TYR A 160 7.44 2.28 -6.47
CA TYR A 160 8.79 1.75 -6.35
C TYR A 160 8.87 0.62 -5.32
N LEU A 161 8.35 0.84 -4.11
CA LEU A 161 8.35 -0.15 -3.04
C LEU A 161 7.54 -1.42 -3.35
N ARG A 162 6.50 -1.33 -4.19
CA ARG A 162 5.74 -2.51 -4.64
C ARG A 162 6.44 -3.29 -5.75
N SER A 163 7.13 -2.59 -6.64
CA SER A 163 7.70 -3.19 -7.86
C SER A 163 9.15 -3.65 -7.69
N LYS A 164 9.89 -3.12 -6.72
CA LYS A 164 11.31 -3.42 -6.51
C LYS A 164 11.60 -3.79 -5.06
N LYS A 165 12.55 -4.72 -4.90
CA LYS A 165 13.17 -5.01 -3.61
C LYS A 165 14.25 -3.96 -3.36
N VAL A 166 13.91 -2.95 -2.57
CA VAL A 166 14.87 -1.95 -2.11
C VAL A 166 15.95 -2.59 -1.24
N LYS A 167 17.12 -1.98 -1.16
CA LYS A 167 18.26 -2.52 -0.40
C LYS A 167 17.91 -2.71 1.08
N LYS A 168 17.25 -1.72 1.71
CA LYS A 168 16.81 -1.80 3.10
C LYS A 168 15.64 -0.84 3.37
N VAL A 169 14.71 -1.26 4.23
CA VAL A 169 13.70 -0.37 4.83
C VAL A 169 13.89 -0.41 6.34
N ILE A 170 13.94 0.76 6.97
CA ILE A 170 14.05 0.90 8.43
C ILE A 170 12.80 1.61 8.91
N ASN A 171 12.05 0.97 9.81
CA ASN A 171 10.93 1.63 10.48
C ASN A 171 11.48 2.49 11.61
N LEU A 172 11.12 3.77 11.60
CA LEU A 172 11.38 4.69 12.69
C LEU A 172 10.26 4.48 13.70
N THR A 173 10.56 3.75 14.78
CA THR A 173 9.64 3.68 15.91
C THR A 173 9.77 5.02 16.64
N THR A 174 8.70 5.80 16.66
CA THR A 174 8.59 6.94 17.56
C THR A 174 8.30 6.45 18.96
#